data_AF-A0A3S2CU92-F1
#
_entry.id   AF-A0A3S2CU92-F1
#
_cell.length_a   1.000
_cell.length_b   1.000
_cell.length_c   1.000
_cell.angle_alpha   90.00
_cell.angle_beta   90.00
_cell.angle_gamma   90.00
#
_symmetry.space_group_name_H-M   'P 1'
#
loop_
_entity.id
_entity.type
_entity.pdbx_description
1 polymer ?
#
loop_
_entity_poly.entity_id
_entity_poly.type
_entity_poly.pdbx_seq_one_letter_code
_entity_poly.pdbx_strand_id
1 'polypeptide(L)'
;MTGFVDRQRAAQLMDRAGIEALVLCAPEAFHYATGASIGPAGLFRRAGAGFVVIPAGRDLPIGVVVADFNAGQLQRGLPDAVI
;
A
#
# COMPACT_ATOMS: atom_id res chain seq x y z
N MET A 1 7.70 -6.39 -7.90
CA MET A 1 7.72 -7.03 -6.57
C MET A 1 7.05 -6.05 -5.63
N THR A 2 5.85 -6.35 -5.15
CA THR A 2 5.23 -5.61 -4.03
C THR A 2 6.17 -5.68 -2.82
N GLY A 3 6.06 -4.73 -1.86
CA GLY A 3 7.10 -4.47 -0.86
C GLY A 3 7.35 -5.60 0.16
N PHE A 4 7.52 -5.25 1.43
CA PHE A 4 8.00 -6.17 2.47
C PHE A 4 6.86 -6.80 3.29
N VAL A 5 5.60 -6.56 2.92
CA VAL A 5 4.43 -7.13 3.61
C VAL A 5 4.31 -8.62 3.32
N ASP A 6 4.38 -9.43 4.38
CA ASP A 6 3.97 -10.84 4.31
C ASP A 6 2.44 -10.92 4.13
N ARG A 7 2.02 -11.15 2.89
CA ARG A 7 0.60 -11.23 2.51
C ARG A 7 -0.13 -12.39 3.20
N GLN A 8 0.54 -13.51 3.46
CA GLN A 8 -0.08 -14.65 4.11
C GLN A 8 -0.35 -14.33 5.58
N ARG A 9 0.64 -13.79 6.27
CA ARG A 9 0.48 -13.40 7.68
C ARG A 9 -0.53 -12.27 7.84
N ALA A 10 -0.52 -11.28 6.96
CA ALA A 10 -1.48 -10.18 7.00
C ALA A 10 -2.93 -10.68 6.84
N ALA A 11 -3.19 -11.58 5.89
CA ALA A 11 -4.51 -12.19 5.69
C ALA A 11 -5.00 -12.95 6.94
N GLN A 12 -4.13 -13.77 7.55
CA GLN A 12 -4.47 -14.52 8.78
C GLN A 12 -4.81 -13.61 9.96
N LEU A 13 -4.09 -12.48 10.12
CA LEU A 13 -4.35 -11.53 11.19
C LEU A 13 -5.65 -10.75 10.95
N MET A 14 -5.91 -10.36 9.70
CA MET A 14 -7.13 -9.68 9.29
C MET A 14 -8.37 -10.57 9.48
N ASP A 15 -8.31 -11.83 9.04
CA ASP A 15 -9.38 -12.82 9.21
C ASP A 15 -9.75 -13.03 10.69
N ARG A 16 -8.74 -13.25 11.55
CA ARG A 16 -8.93 -13.37 13.00
C ARG A 16 -9.55 -12.13 13.66
N ALA A 17 -9.37 -10.96 13.05
CA ALA A 17 -9.88 -9.70 13.57
C ALA A 17 -11.21 -9.26 12.91
N GLY A 18 -11.73 -10.00 11.93
CA GLY A 18 -12.89 -9.58 11.14
C GLY A 18 -12.64 -8.32 10.31
N ILE A 19 -11.41 -8.12 9.84
CA ILE A 19 -10.99 -6.96 9.04
C ILE A 19 -10.88 -7.38 7.58
N GLU A 20 -11.55 -6.65 6.68
CA GLU A 20 -11.53 -6.96 5.23
C GLU A 20 -10.35 -6.31 4.48
N ALA A 21 -9.79 -5.22 5.01
CA ALA A 21 -8.63 -4.56 4.43
C ALA A 21 -7.89 -3.67 5.45
N LEU A 22 -6.59 -3.46 5.23
CA LEU A 22 -5.80 -2.44 5.91
C LEU A 22 -5.60 -1.23 4.99
N VAL A 23 -5.70 -0.03 5.56
CA VAL A 23 -5.32 1.22 4.90
C VAL A 23 -4.10 1.80 5.61
N LEU A 24 -2.98 1.91 4.91
CA LEU A 24 -1.72 2.43 5.43
C LEU A 24 -1.51 3.86 4.91
N CYS A 25 -1.34 4.82 5.82
CA CYS A 25 -1.22 6.25 5.50
C CYS A 25 0.10 6.90 5.96
N ALA A 26 0.86 6.22 6.83
CA ALA A 26 2.17 6.68 7.26
C ALA A 26 3.18 6.47 6.13
N PRO A 27 4.06 7.45 5.83
CA PRO A 27 5.08 7.33 4.77
C PRO A 27 5.95 6.08 4.90
N GLU A 28 6.32 5.71 6.13
CA GLU A 28 7.13 4.52 6.42
C GLU A 28 6.34 3.24 6.16
N ALA A 29 5.05 3.21 6.49
CA ALA A 29 4.18 2.06 6.22
C ALA A 29 3.88 1.92 4.72
N PHE A 30 3.73 3.04 4.00
CA PHE A 30 3.63 3.06 2.54
C PHE A 30 4.88 2.45 1.90
N HIS A 31 6.06 2.91 2.32
CA HIS A 31 7.32 2.37 1.82
C HIS A 31 7.49 0.90 2.18
N TYR A 32 7.13 0.51 3.40
CA TYR A 32 7.16 -0.90 3.80
C TYR A 32 6.26 -1.77 2.91
N ALA A 33 5.06 -1.31 2.56
CA ALA A 33 4.12 -2.09 1.77
C ALA A 33 4.41 -2.11 0.26
N THR A 34 5.04 -1.06 -0.27
CA THR A 34 5.26 -0.93 -1.72
C THR A 34 6.72 -1.09 -2.13
N GLY A 35 7.67 -0.85 -1.24
CA GLY A 35 9.09 -0.67 -1.58
C GLY A 35 9.39 0.65 -2.31
N ALA A 36 8.37 1.45 -2.61
CA ALA A 36 8.48 2.70 -3.33
C ALA A 36 8.43 3.90 -2.37
N SER A 37 8.97 5.04 -2.80
CA SER A 37 8.77 6.30 -2.10
C SER A 37 7.37 6.85 -2.40
N ILE A 38 6.67 7.31 -1.37
CA ILE A 38 5.38 8.02 -1.47
C ILE A 38 5.54 9.42 -2.10
N GLY A 39 6.78 9.91 -2.28
CA GLY A 39 7.05 11.21 -2.89
C GLY A 39 6.54 12.39 -2.05
N PRO A 40 6.18 13.51 -2.68
CA PRO A 40 5.70 14.70 -1.99
C PRO A 40 4.45 14.47 -1.14
N ALA A 41 3.64 13.45 -1.44
CA ALA A 41 2.49 13.07 -0.61
C ALA A 41 2.90 12.68 0.82
N GLY A 42 4.15 12.26 1.06
CA GLY A 42 4.67 11.95 2.39
C GLY A 42 5.15 13.17 3.21
N LEU A 43 5.17 14.37 2.63
CA LEU A 43 5.63 15.58 3.33
C LEU A 43 4.65 16.05 4.42
N PHE A 44 3.41 15.54 4.42
CA PHE A 44 2.36 15.88 5.39
C PHE A 44 2.45 15.09 6.70
N ARG A 45 3.67 14.88 7.23
CA ARG A 45 3.94 14.22 8.52
C ARG A 45 3.24 12.85 8.65
N ARG A 46 2.48 12.60 9.73
CA ARG A 46 1.98 11.27 10.13
C ARG A 46 0.92 10.66 9.20
N ALA A 47 0.27 11.44 8.34
CA ALA A 47 -0.70 10.95 7.37
C ALA A 47 -0.54 11.76 6.09
N GLY A 48 0.11 11.13 5.10
CA GLY A 48 0.32 11.71 3.79
C GLY A 48 -0.96 11.78 2.94
N ALA A 49 -0.86 12.37 1.75
CA ALA A 49 -1.92 12.34 0.74
C ALA A 49 -1.88 11.06 -0.13
N GLY A 50 -1.26 9.99 0.36
CA GLY A 50 -1.13 8.71 -0.33
C GLY A 50 -1.39 7.55 0.60
N PHE A 51 -1.99 6.49 0.06
CA PHE A 51 -2.48 5.35 0.82
C PHE A 51 -2.13 4.03 0.15
N VAL A 52 -1.91 3.00 0.95
CA VAL A 52 -1.87 1.61 0.47
C VAL A 52 -3.06 0.86 1.04
N VAL A 53 -3.82 0.21 0.17
CA VAL A 53 -4.95 -0.65 0.52
C VAL A 53 -4.51 -2.09 0.37
N ILE A 54 -4.48 -2.83 1.48
CA ILE A 54 -4.07 -4.23 1.53
C ILE A 54 -5.32 -5.06 1.83
N PRO A 55 -5.91 -5.73 0.82
CA PRO A 55 -7.10 -6.56 1.04
C PRO A 55 -6.76 -7.83 1.82
N ALA A 56 -7.72 -8.34 2.60
CA ALA A 56 -7.64 -9.65 3.25
C ALA A 56 -7.63 -10.79 2.24
N GLY A 57 -8.40 -10.64 1.15
CA GLY A 57 -8.35 -11.49 -0.02
C GLY A 57 -6.94 -11.53 -0.63
N ARG A 58 -6.39 -12.74 -0.79
CA ARG A 58 -5.03 -12.96 -1.31
C ARG A 58 -4.98 -12.94 -2.84
N ASP A 59 -6.12 -13.16 -3.47
CA ASP A 59 -6.38 -13.09 -4.91
C ASP A 59 -6.57 -11.66 -5.41
N LEU A 60 -6.84 -10.71 -4.50
CA LEU A 60 -6.96 -9.30 -4.82
C LEU A 60 -5.60 -8.59 -4.80
N PRO A 61 -5.32 -7.73 -5.81
CA PRO A 61 -4.10 -6.94 -5.85
C PRO A 61 -4.07 -5.89 -4.73
N ILE A 62 -2.86 -5.45 -4.37
CA ILE A 62 -2.70 -4.28 -3.49
C ILE A 62 -3.16 -3.03 -4.26
N GLY A 63 -3.99 -2.21 -3.62
CA GLY A 63 -4.36 -0.89 -4.13
C GLY A 63 -3.45 0.20 -3.59
N VAL A 64 -3.20 1.24 -4.38
CA VAL A 64 -2.38 2.38 -4.00
C VAL A 64 -3.06 3.65 -4.47
N VAL A 65 -3.37 4.55 -3.55
CA VAL A 65 -3.93 5.86 -3.88
C VAL A 65 -2.80 6.89 -3.80
N VAL A 66 -2.55 7.61 -4.89
CA VAL A 66 -1.55 8.68 -4.95
C VAL A 66 -2.01 9.82 -5.85
N ALA A 67 -1.29 10.94 -5.77
CA ALA A 67 -1.43 12.02 -6.73
C ALA A 67 -1.03 11.55 -8.15
N ASP A 68 -1.72 12.11 -9.14
CA ASP A 68 -1.53 11.87 -10.57
C ASP A 68 -0.06 11.97 -11.02
N PHE A 69 0.67 12.99 -10.54
CA PHE A 69 2.06 13.21 -10.90
C PHE A 69 3.01 12.10 -10.38
N ASN A 70 2.60 11.30 -9.39
CA ASN A 70 3.34 10.12 -8.90
C ASN A 70 2.90 8.81 -9.55
N ALA A 71 1.72 8.75 -10.17
CA ALA A 71 1.10 7.50 -10.64
C ALA A 71 2.00 6.74 -11.63
N GLY A 72 2.54 7.42 -12.65
CA GLY A 72 3.37 6.77 -13.68
C GLY A 72 4.72 6.25 -13.16
N GLN A 73 5.25 6.78 -12.05
CA GLN A 73 6.42 6.20 -11.39
C GLN A 73 6.03 4.92 -10.66
N LEU A 74 4.91 4.95 -9.92
CA LEU A 74 4.47 3.79 -9.15
C LEU A 74 4.00 2.64 -10.04
N GLN A 75 3.34 2.91 -11.16
CA GLN A 75 2.93 1.87 -12.12
C GLN A 75 4.12 1.08 -12.66
N ARG A 76 5.27 1.75 -12.87
CA ARG A 76 6.51 1.08 -13.30
C ARG A 76 7.16 0.28 -12.17
N GLY A 77 7.08 0.74 -10.93
CA GLY A 77 7.67 0.07 -9.77
C GLY A 77 6.82 -1.07 -9.19
N LEU A 78 5.50 -1.00 -9.38
CA LEU A 78 4.49 -1.87 -8.79
C LEU A 78 3.58 -2.47 -9.88
N PRO A 79 4.12 -3.31 -10.78
CA PRO A 79 3.34 -3.82 -11.93
C PRO A 79 2.11 -4.64 -11.53
N ASP A 80 2.10 -5.19 -10.32
CA ASP A 80 1.01 -6.03 -9.79
C ASP A 80 0.02 -5.26 -8.91
N ALA A 81 0.24 -3.95 -8.69
CA ALA A 81 -0.63 -3.11 -7.88
C ALA A 81 -1.65 -2.36 -8.76
N VAL A 82 -2.81 -2.07 -8.18
CA VAL A 82 -3.78 -1.13 -8.74
C VAL A 82 -3.42 0.27 -8.21
N ILE A 83 -3.26 1.24 -9.11
CA ILE A 83 -2.89 2.63 -8.80
C ILE A 83 -3.98 3.56 -9.31
#